data_AF-A0A378JBL8-F1
#
_entry.id   AF-A0A378JBL8-F1
#
_cell.length_a   1.000
_cell.length_b   1.000
_cell.length_c   1.000
_cell.angle_alpha   90.00
_cell.angle_beta   90.00
_cell.angle_gamma   90.00
#
_symmetry.space_group_name_H-M   'P 1'
#
loop_
_entity.id
_entity.type
_entity.pdbx_description
1 polymer ?
#
loop_
_entity_poly.entity_id
_entity_poly.type
_entity_poly.pdbx_seq_one_letter_code
_entity_poly.pdbx_strand_id
1 'polypeptide(L)'
;MYITAKLIQNFFPLIALILLIIGIKKSAIYYMISALWLSLIAMLIHLQFSGNRIFGTYFNYYNATIYSFNLLILLITLIYIISHLSVAHTSKYVYSFVNAFLVVIALLSIVNLWINAFFIENKMEGTPIIQVALFNKPNYCKSKYVFYKVDFDSSIMYLCPNYYGLIPSVGRLAVSPDFIAAQLPLSVKKQMVLKHKKE
;
A
#
# COMPACT_ATOMS: atom_id res chain seq x y z
N MET A 1 6.05 18.44 -14.69
CA MET A 1 6.42 17.91 -13.35
C MET A 1 5.87 16.51 -13.08
N TYR A 2 4.65 16.16 -13.53
CA TYR A 2 4.03 14.84 -13.27
C TYR A 2 4.70 13.67 -14.03
N ILE A 3 5.11 13.89 -15.28
CA ILE A 3 5.70 12.85 -16.15
C ILE A 3 7.10 12.43 -15.67
N THR A 4 7.93 13.40 -15.30
CA THR A 4 9.30 13.14 -14.83
C THR A 4 9.32 12.37 -13.52
N ALA A 5 8.45 12.71 -12.57
CA ALA A 5 8.34 11.98 -11.32
C ALA A 5 7.82 10.54 -11.51
N LYS A 6 6.88 10.33 -12.44
CA LYS A 6 6.37 8.99 -12.78
C LYS A 6 7.45 8.13 -13.47
N LEU A 7 8.27 8.74 -14.32
CA LEU A 7 9.45 8.10 -14.87
C LEU A 7 10.43 7.70 -13.77
N ILE A 8 10.75 8.61 -12.84
CA ILE A 8 11.65 8.35 -11.72
C ILE A 8 11.13 7.20 -10.84
N GLN A 9 9.84 7.20 -10.48
CA GLN A 9 9.20 6.13 -9.70
C GLN A 9 9.37 4.74 -10.33
N ASN A 10 9.37 4.67 -11.66
CA ASN A 10 9.50 3.40 -12.38
C ASN A 10 10.98 3.00 -12.60
N PHE A 11 11.83 3.95 -12.98
CA PHE A 11 13.22 3.67 -13.36
C PHE A 11 14.15 3.51 -12.17
N PHE A 12 13.95 4.24 -11.07
CA PHE A 12 14.86 4.16 -9.92
C PHE A 12 14.87 2.78 -9.27
N PRO A 13 13.74 2.09 -9.04
CA PRO A 13 13.74 0.71 -8.57
C PRO A 13 14.47 -0.25 -9.52
N LEU A 14 14.36 -0.04 -10.84
CA LEU A 14 15.07 -0.87 -11.83
C LEU A 14 16.59 -0.65 -11.78
N ILE A 15 17.03 0.60 -11.70
CA ILE A 15 18.46 0.92 -11.56
C ILE A 15 18.99 0.38 -10.22
N ALA A 16 18.23 0.55 -9.13
CA ALA A 16 18.58 0.01 -7.82
C ALA A 16 18.69 -1.52 -7.84
N LEU A 17 17.82 -2.22 -8.57
CA LEU A 17 17.92 -3.67 -8.77
C LEU A 17 19.22 -4.07 -9.46
N ILE A 18 19.58 -3.37 -10.55
CA ILE A 18 20.82 -3.65 -11.29
C ILE A 18 22.04 -3.47 -10.36
N LEU A 19 22.07 -2.37 -9.61
CA LEU A 19 23.13 -2.09 -8.64
C LEU A 19 23.17 -3.14 -7.51
N LEU A 20 22.01 -3.59 -7.02
CA LEU A 20 21.92 -4.67 -6.04
C LEU A 20 22.51 -5.98 -6.58
N ILE A 21 22.17 -6.37 -7.81
CA ILE A 21 22.69 -7.59 -8.45
C ILE A 21 24.20 -7.50 -8.62
N ILE A 22 24.72 -6.36 -9.08
CA ILE A 22 26.16 -6.12 -9.22
C ILE A 22 26.85 -6.13 -7.84
N GLY A 23 26.25 -5.48 -6.85
CA GLY A 23 26.76 -5.39 -5.49
C GLY A 23 26.89 -6.77 -4.83
N ILE A 24 25.89 -7.64 -4.99
CA ILE A 24 25.93 -9.02 -4.51
C ILE A 24 26.99 -9.84 -5.28
N LYS A 25 27.01 -9.77 -6.61
CA LYS A 25 27.95 -10.57 -7.42
C LYS A 25 29.42 -10.20 -7.21
N LYS A 26 29.70 -8.90 -7.01
CA LYS A 26 31.06 -8.38 -6.82
C LYS A 26 31.43 -8.19 -5.34
N SER A 27 30.54 -8.54 -4.41
CA SER A 27 30.68 -8.28 -2.97
C SER A 27 31.07 -6.84 -2.63
N ALA A 28 30.61 -5.87 -3.44
CA ALA A 28 31.07 -4.49 -3.40
C ALA A 28 30.04 -3.61 -2.69
N ILE A 29 30.38 -3.16 -1.46
CA ILE A 29 29.48 -2.43 -0.57
C ILE A 29 28.99 -1.10 -1.14
N TYR A 30 29.82 -0.40 -1.93
CA TYR A 30 29.47 0.89 -2.51
C TYR A 30 28.26 0.81 -3.45
N TYR A 31 28.15 -0.26 -4.24
CA TYR A 31 26.97 -0.48 -5.10
C TYR A 31 25.70 -0.75 -4.26
N MET A 32 25.85 -1.44 -3.12
CA MET A 32 24.73 -1.67 -2.20
C MET A 32 24.25 -0.38 -1.55
N ILE A 33 25.18 0.51 -1.16
CA ILE A 33 24.86 1.83 -0.61
C ILE A 33 24.16 2.70 -1.67
N SER A 34 24.64 2.71 -2.92
CA SER A 34 23.98 3.43 -4.01
C SER A 34 22.57 2.88 -4.30
N ALA A 35 22.41 1.56 -4.32
CA ALA A 35 21.09 0.93 -4.49
C ALA A 35 20.12 1.31 -3.35
N LEU A 36 20.60 1.32 -2.11
CA LEU A 36 19.82 1.75 -0.93
C LEU A 36 19.31 3.19 -1.11
N TRP A 37 20.19 4.13 -1.44
CA TRP A 37 19.81 5.54 -1.63
C TRP A 37 18.81 5.74 -2.76
N LEU A 38 19.02 5.09 -3.91
CA LEU A 38 18.07 5.18 -5.03
C LEU A 38 16.69 4.62 -4.66
N SER A 39 16.67 3.48 -3.97
CA SER A 39 15.44 2.85 -3.51
C SER A 39 14.70 3.72 -2.48
N LEU A 40 15.43 4.36 -1.56
CA LEU A 40 14.88 5.27 -0.55
C LEU A 40 14.25 6.51 -1.21
N ILE A 41 14.95 7.12 -2.17
CA ILE A 41 14.42 8.27 -2.92
C ILE A 41 13.14 7.87 -3.68
N ALA A 42 13.14 6.71 -4.37
CA ALA A 42 11.94 6.22 -5.06
C ALA A 42 10.76 6.01 -4.10
N MET A 43 11.02 5.44 -2.91
CA MET A 43 10.00 5.21 -1.88
C MET A 43 9.39 6.53 -1.38
N LEU A 44 10.21 7.55 -1.11
CA LEU A 44 9.76 8.88 -0.67
C LEU A 44 8.91 9.57 -1.75
N ILE A 45 9.30 9.45 -3.01
CA ILE A 45 8.53 10.02 -4.12
C ILE A 45 7.16 9.32 -4.21
N HIS A 46 7.08 7.99 -4.11
CA HIS A 46 5.78 7.30 -4.04
C HIS A 46 4.92 7.78 -2.87
N LEU A 47 5.53 7.96 -1.69
CA LEU A 47 4.81 8.44 -0.51
C LEU A 47 4.26 9.87 -0.72
N GLN A 48 5.06 10.77 -1.30
CA GLN A 48 4.62 12.14 -1.60
C GLN A 48 3.46 12.16 -2.62
N PHE A 49 3.54 11.34 -3.67
CA PHE A 49 2.46 11.23 -4.67
C PHE A 49 1.18 10.62 -4.11
N SER A 50 1.29 9.77 -3.08
CA SER A 50 0.13 9.24 -2.36
C SER A 50 -0.54 10.26 -1.43
N GLY A 51 0.02 11.48 -1.28
CA GLY A 51 -0.41 12.46 -0.30
C GLY A 51 -0.03 12.05 1.13
N ASN A 52 1.08 11.33 1.29
CA ASN A 52 1.56 10.73 2.55
C ASN A 52 0.55 9.77 3.19
N ARG A 53 -0.22 9.05 2.36
CA ARG A 53 -1.25 8.10 2.83
C ARG A 53 -1.12 6.78 2.09
N ILE A 54 -1.04 5.68 2.85
CA ILE A 54 -1.04 4.33 2.30
C ILE A 54 -2.44 3.96 1.78
N PHE A 55 -3.48 4.48 2.43
CA PHE A 55 -4.87 4.28 2.02
C PHE A 55 -5.32 5.37 1.06
N GLY A 56 -5.81 4.96 -0.10
CA GLY A 56 -6.29 5.88 -1.11
C GLY A 56 -6.15 5.31 -2.52
N THR A 57 -6.62 6.09 -3.49
CA THR A 57 -6.69 5.69 -4.91
C THR A 57 -5.33 5.58 -5.59
N TYR A 58 -4.27 6.14 -5.01
CA TYR A 58 -2.94 6.11 -5.60
C TYR A 58 -2.36 4.70 -5.69
N PHE A 59 -2.46 3.90 -4.61
CA PHE A 59 -1.95 2.53 -4.58
C PHE A 59 -2.94 1.55 -5.20
N ASN A 60 -3.12 1.64 -6.51
CA ASN A 60 -3.71 0.58 -7.32
C ASN A 60 -2.73 -0.59 -7.53
N TYR A 61 -3.17 -1.65 -8.21
CA TYR A 61 -2.32 -2.82 -8.47
C TYR A 61 -0.96 -2.46 -9.10
N TYR A 62 -0.94 -1.52 -10.04
CA TYR A 62 0.29 -1.09 -10.69
C TYR A 62 1.26 -0.42 -9.70
N ASN A 63 0.83 0.63 -9.01
CA ASN A 63 1.68 1.37 -8.08
C ASN A 63 2.03 0.52 -6.83
N ALA A 64 1.11 -0.33 -6.36
CA ALA A 64 1.38 -1.26 -5.26
C ALA A 64 2.44 -2.31 -5.64
N THR A 65 2.45 -2.78 -6.88
CA THR A 65 3.49 -3.70 -7.38
C THR A 65 4.86 -3.03 -7.40
N ILE A 66 4.95 -1.83 -7.99
CA ILE A 66 6.22 -1.08 -8.07
C ILE A 66 6.74 -0.75 -6.68
N TYR A 67 5.87 -0.29 -5.79
CA TYR A 67 6.24 0.02 -4.42
C TYR A 67 6.70 -1.23 -3.65
N SER A 68 5.97 -2.34 -3.75
CA SER A 68 6.34 -3.60 -3.10
C SER A 68 7.70 -4.10 -3.60
N PHE A 69 7.92 -4.03 -4.91
CA PHE A 69 9.18 -4.40 -5.54
C PHE A 69 10.34 -3.53 -5.03
N ASN A 70 10.15 -2.21 -5.00
CA ASN A 70 11.14 -1.28 -4.46
C ASN A 70 11.42 -1.55 -2.97
N LEU A 71 10.39 -1.85 -2.18
CA LEU A 71 10.52 -2.14 -0.76
C LEU A 71 11.32 -3.42 -0.50
N LEU A 72 11.20 -4.44 -1.36
CA LEU A 72 12.03 -5.64 -1.28
C LEU A 72 13.51 -5.33 -1.58
N ILE A 73 13.80 -4.50 -2.59
CA ILE A 73 15.17 -4.06 -2.90
C ILE A 73 15.76 -3.32 -1.69
N LEU A 74 15.00 -2.38 -1.11
CA LEU A 74 15.40 -1.64 0.08
C LEU A 74 15.69 -2.58 1.26
N LEU A 75 14.82 -3.57 1.49
CA LEU A 75 14.99 -4.54 2.57
C LEU A 75 16.27 -5.36 2.40
N ILE A 76 16.50 -5.91 1.19
CA ILE A 76 17.68 -6.74 0.91
C ILE A 76 18.97 -5.93 1.03
N THR A 77 19.00 -4.71 0.45
CA THR A 77 20.17 -3.83 0.57
C THR A 77 20.49 -3.49 2.03
N LEU A 78 19.46 -3.17 2.82
CA LEU A 78 19.64 -2.81 4.23
C LEU A 78 20.12 -4.00 5.07
N ILE A 79 19.52 -5.19 4.90
CA ILE A 79 19.99 -6.42 5.55
C ILE A 79 21.46 -6.70 5.21
N TYR A 80 21.84 -6.56 3.95
CA TYR A 80 23.22 -6.78 3.50
C TYR A 80 24.19 -5.79 4.15
N ILE A 81 23.85 -4.49 4.17
CA ILE A 81 24.69 -3.45 4.76
C ILE A 81 24.87 -3.67 6.27
N ILE A 82 23.78 -3.97 7.00
CA ILE A 82 23.87 -4.26 8.44
C ILE A 82 24.70 -5.52 8.66
N SER A 83 24.54 -6.55 7.83
CA SER A 83 25.35 -7.78 7.92
C SER A 83 26.83 -7.52 7.66
N HIS A 84 27.17 -6.60 6.75
CA HIS A 84 28.56 -6.22 6.45
C HIS A 84 29.20 -5.44 7.61
N LEU A 85 28.42 -4.63 8.33
CA LEU A 85 28.86 -3.85 9.51
C LEU A 85 28.95 -4.68 10.79
N SER A 86 28.37 -5.89 10.81
CA SER A 86 28.35 -6.81 11.94
C SER A 86 29.71 -7.50 12.13
N VAL A 87 30.69 -6.81 12.72
CA VAL A 87 32.06 -7.32 12.92
C VAL A 87 32.28 -8.04 14.26
N ALA A 88 31.41 -7.87 15.27
CA ALA A 88 31.62 -8.39 16.62
C ALA A 88 30.65 -9.52 17.03
N HIS A 89 31.14 -10.52 17.77
CA HIS A 89 30.34 -11.67 18.24
C HIS A 89 29.17 -11.28 19.16
N THR A 90 29.29 -10.21 19.94
CA THR A 90 28.25 -9.74 20.88
C THR A 90 27.10 -9.00 20.20
N SER A 91 27.28 -8.50 18.98
CA SER A 91 26.21 -7.80 18.23
C SER A 91 25.35 -8.74 17.37
N LYS A 92 25.68 -10.04 17.30
CA LYS A 92 24.96 -11.02 16.48
C LYS A 92 23.46 -11.11 16.82
N TYR A 93 23.12 -11.13 18.11
CA TYR A 93 21.72 -11.18 18.55
C TYR A 93 20.96 -9.89 18.23
N VAL A 94 21.62 -8.74 18.38
CA VAL A 94 21.04 -7.41 18.08
C VAL A 94 20.78 -7.28 16.58
N TYR A 95 21.76 -7.61 15.74
CA TYR A 95 21.61 -7.63 14.29
C TYR A 95 20.48 -8.56 13.84
N SER A 96 20.43 -9.77 14.41
CA SER A 96 19.40 -10.74 14.04
C SER A 96 18.00 -10.26 14.43
N PHE A 97 17.87 -9.62 15.59
CA PHE A 97 16.62 -9.02 16.03
C PHE A 97 16.19 -7.85 15.12
N VAL A 98 17.11 -6.94 14.79
CA VAL A 98 16.85 -5.81 13.89
C VAL A 98 16.42 -6.31 12.52
N ASN A 99 17.10 -7.31 11.96
CA ASN A 99 16.70 -7.88 10.67
C ASN A 99 15.33 -8.54 10.71
N ALA A 100 15.03 -9.33 11.76
CA ALA A 100 13.71 -9.93 11.92
C ALA A 100 12.62 -8.85 11.98
N PHE A 101 12.86 -7.79 12.74
CA PHE A 101 11.94 -6.66 12.87
C PHE A 101 11.71 -5.94 11.53
N LEU A 102 12.78 -5.71 10.76
CA LEU A 102 12.70 -5.10 9.43
C LEU A 102 11.88 -5.96 8.45
N VAL A 103 12.10 -7.28 8.46
CA VAL A 103 11.34 -8.22 7.63
C VAL A 103 9.86 -8.19 8.00
N VAL A 104 9.53 -8.20 9.29
CA VAL A 104 8.13 -8.14 9.76
C VAL A 104 7.45 -6.83 9.34
N ILE A 105 8.10 -5.68 9.53
CA ILE A 105 7.56 -4.38 9.11
C ILE A 105 7.36 -4.32 7.59
N ALA A 106 8.32 -4.82 6.83
CA ALA A 106 8.25 -4.86 5.37
C ALA A 106 7.06 -5.70 4.90
N LEU A 107 6.88 -6.88 5.47
CA LEU A 107 5.79 -7.79 5.14
C LEU A 107 4.42 -7.18 5.51
N LEU A 108 4.29 -6.60 6.70
CA LEU A 108 3.06 -5.90 7.10
C LEU A 108 2.74 -4.74 6.16
N SER A 109 3.74 -3.96 5.74
CA SER A 109 3.57 -2.86 4.80
C SER A 109 3.09 -3.34 3.42
N ILE A 110 3.67 -4.43 2.92
CA ILE A 110 3.25 -5.05 1.65
C ILE A 110 1.80 -5.55 1.76
N VAL A 111 1.46 -6.30 2.80
CA VAL A 111 0.09 -6.80 3.01
C VAL A 111 -0.91 -5.64 3.03
N ASN A 112 -0.59 -4.57 3.74
CA ASN A 112 -1.45 -3.40 3.81
C ASN A 112 -1.66 -2.74 2.44
N LEU A 113 -0.59 -2.54 1.67
CA LEU A 113 -0.65 -2.00 0.31
C LEU A 113 -1.52 -2.86 -0.60
N TRP A 114 -1.40 -4.19 -0.49
CA TRP A 114 -2.19 -5.11 -1.32
C TRP A 114 -3.66 -5.16 -0.91
N ILE A 115 -3.98 -5.08 0.39
CA ILE A 115 -5.39 -4.95 0.82
C ILE A 115 -5.97 -3.64 0.28
N ASN A 116 -5.22 -2.53 0.33
CA ASN A 116 -5.67 -1.28 -0.28
C ASN A 116 -5.84 -1.43 -1.80
N ALA A 117 -4.86 -1.96 -2.53
CA ALA A 117 -4.95 -2.13 -3.97
C ALA A 117 -6.14 -3.00 -4.39
N PHE A 118 -6.36 -4.12 -3.69
CA PHE A 118 -7.53 -4.98 -3.86
C PHE A 118 -8.83 -4.21 -3.59
N PHE A 119 -8.87 -3.40 -2.54
CA PHE A 119 -10.05 -2.61 -2.23
C PHE A 119 -10.33 -1.58 -3.32
N ILE A 120 -9.32 -0.85 -3.79
CA ILE A 120 -9.47 0.25 -4.75
C ILE A 120 -9.85 -0.24 -6.16
N GLU A 121 -9.23 -1.30 -6.64
CA GLU A 121 -9.41 -1.80 -8.02
C GLU A 121 -10.66 -2.68 -8.17
N ASN A 122 -11.02 -3.48 -7.16
CA ASN A 122 -12.22 -4.33 -7.23
C ASN A 122 -13.49 -3.56 -6.86
N LYS A 123 -13.79 -2.51 -7.60
CA LYS A 123 -15.02 -1.74 -7.44
C LYS A 123 -15.85 -1.80 -8.71
N MET A 124 -17.15 -1.59 -8.58
CA MET A 124 -18.02 -1.46 -9.74
C MET A 124 -17.59 -0.24 -10.58
N GLU A 125 -17.48 -0.43 -11.89
CA GLU A 125 -17.07 0.64 -12.82
C GLU A 125 -18.01 1.85 -12.71
N GLY A 126 -17.43 3.05 -12.81
CA GLY A 126 -18.17 4.30 -12.67
C GLY A 126 -18.59 4.66 -11.25
N THR A 127 -18.23 3.88 -10.21
CA THR A 127 -18.49 4.24 -8.81
C THR A 127 -17.29 4.90 -8.12
N PRO A 128 -17.51 5.92 -7.28
CA PRO A 128 -16.44 6.53 -6.50
C PRO A 128 -16.10 5.69 -5.26
N ILE A 129 -14.88 5.85 -4.77
CA ILE A 129 -14.51 5.41 -3.42
C ILE A 129 -14.74 6.60 -2.49
N ILE A 130 -15.54 6.40 -1.45
CA ILE A 130 -15.96 7.48 -0.55
C ILE A 130 -15.18 7.35 0.75
N GLN A 131 -14.40 8.37 1.08
CA GLN A 131 -13.75 8.48 2.39
C GLN A 131 -14.63 9.32 3.32
N VAL A 132 -15.05 8.76 4.46
CA VAL A 132 -15.90 9.46 5.43
C VAL A 132 -15.20 9.56 6.77
N ALA A 133 -15.19 10.78 7.31
CA ALA A 133 -14.81 11.05 8.69
C ALA A 133 -16.09 11.17 9.53
N LEU A 134 -16.28 10.26 10.47
CA LEU A 134 -17.45 10.22 11.34
C LEU A 134 -17.11 10.87 12.70
N PHE A 135 -18.02 11.69 13.24
CA PHE A 135 -17.88 12.26 14.57
C PHE A 135 -17.81 11.16 15.64
N ASN A 136 -18.72 10.19 15.53
CA ASN A 136 -18.80 8.98 16.35
C ASN A 136 -18.33 7.77 15.55
N LYS A 137 -17.56 6.90 16.19
CA LYS A 137 -17.05 5.67 15.57
C LYS A 137 -18.23 4.71 15.32
N PRO A 138 -18.33 4.08 14.14
CA PRO A 138 -19.36 3.09 13.89
C PRO A 138 -19.01 1.78 14.60
N ASN A 139 -20.01 0.98 14.98
CA ASN A 139 -19.80 -0.24 15.78
C ASN A 139 -18.88 -1.27 15.12
N TYR A 140 -18.82 -1.28 13.78
CA TYR A 140 -17.98 -2.20 13.00
C TYR A 140 -16.57 -1.67 12.71
N CYS A 141 -16.23 -0.42 13.07
CA CYS A 141 -14.90 0.14 12.84
C CYS A 141 -14.39 0.95 14.04
N LYS A 142 -13.18 0.60 14.51
CA LYS A 142 -12.53 1.30 15.63
C LYS A 142 -11.96 2.67 15.25
N SER A 143 -11.92 3.00 13.96
CA SER A 143 -11.47 4.28 13.40
C SER A 143 -12.65 5.20 13.08
N LYS A 144 -12.41 6.52 13.20
CA LYS A 144 -13.35 7.55 12.74
C LYS A 144 -13.33 7.73 11.23
N TYR A 145 -12.27 7.27 10.57
CA TYR A 145 -12.11 7.34 9.12
C TYR A 145 -12.43 5.97 8.53
N VAL A 146 -13.40 5.91 7.64
CA VAL A 146 -13.79 4.68 6.93
C VAL A 146 -13.87 4.95 5.44
N PHE A 147 -13.36 4.02 4.65
CA PHE A 147 -13.49 4.05 3.20
C PHE A 147 -14.61 3.13 2.78
N TYR A 148 -15.42 3.55 1.82
CA TYR A 148 -16.50 2.76 1.25
C TYR A 148 -16.38 2.65 -0.25
N LYS A 149 -16.84 1.52 -0.79
CA LYS A 149 -16.99 1.29 -2.22
C LYS A 149 -18.23 0.46 -2.50
N VAL A 150 -18.66 0.49 -3.75
CA VAL A 150 -19.63 -0.45 -4.30
C VAL A 150 -18.86 -1.60 -4.96
N ASP A 151 -19.15 -2.82 -4.54
CA ASP A 151 -18.58 -4.05 -5.09
C ASP A 151 -19.34 -4.48 -6.37
N PHE A 152 -18.80 -5.42 -7.14
CA PHE A 152 -19.39 -5.89 -8.40
C PHE A 152 -20.78 -6.53 -8.23
N ASP A 153 -21.04 -7.10 -7.06
CA ASP A 153 -22.33 -7.64 -6.69
C ASP A 153 -23.37 -6.55 -6.36
N SER A 154 -22.97 -5.27 -6.39
CA SER A 154 -23.76 -4.10 -5.95
C SER A 154 -23.89 -3.96 -4.44
N SER A 155 -23.18 -4.79 -3.66
CA SER A 155 -23.08 -4.61 -2.21
C SER A 155 -22.14 -3.48 -1.84
N ILE A 156 -22.29 -2.94 -0.63
CA ILE A 156 -21.38 -1.92 -0.11
C ILE A 156 -20.32 -2.58 0.73
N MET A 157 -19.07 -2.34 0.35
CA MET A 157 -17.91 -2.76 1.11
C MET A 157 -17.30 -1.57 1.85
N TYR A 158 -16.75 -1.83 3.02
CA TYR A 158 -15.98 -0.86 3.78
C TYR A 158 -14.55 -1.36 3.99
N LEU A 159 -13.62 -0.41 4.07
CA LEU A 159 -12.27 -0.60 4.55
C LEU A 159 -12.09 0.30 5.78
N CYS A 160 -11.85 -0.35 6.91
CA CYS A 160 -11.59 0.28 8.19
C CYS A 160 -10.08 0.25 8.47
N PRO A 161 -9.40 1.41 8.46
CA PRO A 161 -8.03 1.51 8.91
C PRO A 161 -7.93 1.14 10.39
N ASN A 162 -6.91 0.36 10.75
CA ASN A 162 -6.56 0.15 12.15
C ASN A 162 -5.89 1.42 12.71
N TYR A 163 -5.99 1.64 14.02
CA TYR A 163 -5.38 2.77 14.73
C TYR A 163 -3.86 2.88 14.47
N TYR A 164 -3.18 1.73 14.41
CA TYR A 164 -1.75 1.67 14.10
C TYR A 164 -1.43 1.68 12.61
N GLY A 165 -2.44 1.70 11.72
CA GLY A 165 -2.23 1.66 10.28
C GLY A 165 -1.54 0.39 9.78
N LEU A 166 -1.54 -0.70 10.56
CA LEU A 166 -0.81 -1.93 10.23
C LEU A 166 -1.56 -2.84 9.26
N ILE A 167 -2.77 -3.27 9.62
CA ILE A 167 -3.61 -4.12 8.78
C ILE A 167 -5.04 -3.56 8.82
N PRO A 168 -5.59 -3.08 7.69
CA PRO A 168 -6.98 -2.65 7.62
C PRO A 168 -7.91 -3.86 7.65
N SER A 169 -9.12 -3.68 8.18
CA SER A 169 -10.19 -4.69 8.05
C SER A 169 -11.13 -4.31 6.91
N VAL A 170 -11.44 -5.28 6.05
CA VAL A 170 -12.39 -5.12 4.95
C VAL A 170 -13.63 -5.95 5.26
N GLY A 171 -14.82 -5.38 5.05
CA GLY A 171 -16.08 -6.08 5.29
C GLY A 171 -17.20 -5.59 4.38
N ARG A 172 -18.35 -6.24 4.48
CA ARG A 172 -19.58 -5.90 3.75
C ARG A 172 -20.62 -5.32 4.70
N LEU A 173 -21.40 -4.36 4.20
CA LEU A 173 -22.56 -3.81 4.88
C LEU A 173 -23.83 -4.33 4.20
N ALA A 174 -24.74 -4.88 5.00
CA ALA A 174 -26.04 -5.33 4.54
C ALA A 174 -26.97 -4.15 4.16
N VAL A 175 -26.77 -2.99 4.76
CA VAL A 175 -27.57 -1.78 4.52
C VAL A 175 -26.65 -0.64 4.09
N SER A 176 -27.01 0.02 2.98
CA SER A 176 -26.33 1.23 2.52
C SER A 176 -26.54 2.37 3.50
N PRO A 177 -25.47 3.02 4.00
CA PRO A 177 -25.61 4.33 4.61
C PRO A 177 -26.20 5.35 3.62
N ASP A 178 -27.08 6.22 4.08
CA ASP A 178 -27.82 7.17 3.23
C ASP A 178 -26.90 8.12 2.45
N PHE A 179 -25.75 8.48 3.03
CA PHE A 179 -24.76 9.35 2.37
C PHE A 179 -24.10 8.69 1.15
N ILE A 180 -23.97 7.36 1.14
CA ILE A 180 -23.44 6.62 -0.02
C ILE A 180 -24.48 6.62 -1.12
N ALA A 181 -25.73 6.32 -0.77
CA ALA A 181 -26.85 6.36 -1.70
C ALA A 181 -27.01 7.76 -2.33
N ALA A 182 -26.81 8.84 -1.57
CA ALA A 182 -26.91 10.20 -2.09
C ALA A 182 -25.84 10.53 -3.16
N GLN A 183 -24.62 10.00 -3.00
CA GLN A 183 -23.46 10.31 -3.86
C GLN A 183 -23.31 9.42 -5.10
N LEU A 184 -24.14 8.39 -5.26
CA LEU A 184 -24.08 7.48 -6.41
C LEU A 184 -24.63 8.12 -7.70
N PRO A 185 -23.98 7.90 -8.86
CA PRO A 185 -24.50 8.31 -10.16
C PRO A 185 -25.89 7.73 -10.45
N LEU A 186 -26.73 8.48 -11.17
CA LEU A 186 -28.10 8.07 -11.55
C LEU A 186 -28.13 6.76 -12.36
N SER A 187 -27.13 6.53 -13.21
CA SER A 187 -26.99 5.28 -13.99
C SER A 187 -26.79 4.06 -13.09
N VAL A 188 -25.94 4.19 -12.07
CA VAL A 188 -25.64 3.14 -11.09
C VAL A 188 -26.84 2.86 -10.20
N LYS A 189 -27.55 3.90 -9.74
CA LYS A 189 -28.79 3.73 -8.96
C LYS A 189 -29.83 2.90 -9.72
N LYS A 190 -30.03 3.18 -11.01
CA LYS A 190 -30.96 2.42 -11.85
C LYS A 190 -30.53 0.95 -11.98
N GLN A 191 -29.24 0.68 -12.13
CA GLN A 191 -28.71 -0.70 -12.21
C GLN A 191 -28.89 -1.46 -10.89
N MET A 192 -28.63 -0.85 -9.73
CA MET A 192 -28.85 -1.47 -8.42
C MET A 192 -30.33 -1.82 -8.20
N VAL A 193 -31.25 -0.89 -8.52
CA VAL A 193 -32.69 -1.12 -8.39
C VAL A 193 -33.18 -2.22 -9.35
N LEU A 194 -32.65 -2.27 -10.57
CA LEU A 194 -32.97 -3.33 -11.54
C LEU A 194 -32.49 -4.72 -11.08
N LYS A 195 -31.36 -4.79 -10.38
CA LYS A 195 -30.79 -6.04 -9.86
C LYS A 195 -31.61 -6.55 -8.66
N HIS A 196 -31.97 -5.68 -7.72
CA HIS A 196 -32.87 -6.02 -6.61
C HIS A 196 -34.32 -6.33 -7.01
N LYS A 197 -34.76 -5.95 -8.22
CA LYS A 197 -36.08 -6.35 -8.75
C LYS A 197 -36.08 -7.74 -9.41
N LYS A 198 -34.91 -8.30 -9.70
CA LYS A 198 -34.75 -9.60 -10.36
C LYS A 198 -34.47 -10.75 -9.39
N GLU A 199 -34.17 -10.43 -8.13
CA GLU A 199 -34.14 -11.34 -6.99
C GLU A 199 -35.50 -11.28 -6.26
#